data_AF-A0A1A9HJF0-F1
#
_entry.id   AF-A0A1A9HJF0-F1
#
_cell.length_a   1.000
_cell.length_b   1.000
_cell.length_c   1.000
_cell.angle_alpha   90.00
_cell.angle_beta   90.00
_cell.angle_gamma   90.00
#
_symmetry.space_group_name_H-M   'P 1'
#
loop_
_entity.id
_entity.type
_entity.pdbx_description
1 polymer ?
#
loop_
_entity_poly.entity_id
_entity_poly.type
_entity_poly.pdbx_seq_one_letter_code
_entity_poly.pdbx_strand_id
1 'polypeptide(L)'
;MSVLAGRCTIHLHREEAKMARSLIRMRALAWALAIAMASIAAPAWASLTVGAEASCGKDQWVTGLTGKAGLWIDAVGPTCAGWNERTLLPIDGRAGRPVGGKGGGAITQRCPAGSAVSAWEVANVRQGDAAFADRVTLQCSTLAPPQTVTESALAFGGSNNLPRGKGKPRKGRCPAGELATSLSVWTSSDGRFVTDVNMRCSRAPRGYSMMATQRAADGSLTVFSPELKLKSGDIVQLDWCREWATHCGKPAADAFCASKGFGASSNEVAKPNHGLTVVISDQRICNGHDCTSFQRLTCSPRS
;
A
#
# COMPACT_ATOMS: atom_id res chain seq x y z
N MET A 1 -55.05 18.86 -104.49
CA MET A 1 -56.24 18.78 -103.62
C MET A 1 -56.11 17.54 -102.74
N SER A 2 -56.34 17.72 -101.44
CA SER A 2 -56.53 16.71 -100.37
C SER A 2 -55.30 15.85 -99.99
N VAL A 3 -54.63 15.94 -98.83
CA VAL A 3 -54.98 16.02 -97.38
C VAL A 3 -54.83 14.66 -96.65
N LEU A 4 -54.18 14.72 -95.48
CA LEU A 4 -54.10 13.79 -94.33
C LEU A 4 -53.12 12.59 -94.34
N ALA A 5 -52.15 12.62 -93.41
CA ALA A 5 -52.08 11.67 -92.29
C ALA A 5 -51.06 12.15 -91.23
N GLY A 6 -51.51 12.19 -89.96
CA GLY A 6 -50.74 12.65 -88.81
C GLY A 6 -50.39 11.54 -87.80
N ARG A 7 -49.38 11.87 -86.98
CA ARG A 7 -49.02 11.42 -85.62
C ARG A 7 -49.89 10.34 -84.95
N CYS A 8 -49.27 9.36 -84.27
CA CYS A 8 -49.04 9.46 -82.81
C CYS A 8 -48.33 8.20 -82.23
N THR A 9 -47.26 8.46 -81.51
CA THR A 9 -46.53 7.60 -80.57
C THR A 9 -47.44 7.16 -79.42
N ILE A 10 -47.43 5.88 -79.01
CA ILE A 10 -47.69 5.33 -77.66
C ILE A 10 -47.66 3.80 -77.78
N HIS A 11 -46.74 3.11 -77.09
CA HIS A 11 -46.89 1.78 -76.47
C HIS A 11 -45.53 1.13 -76.20
N LEU A 12 -44.78 1.65 -75.22
CA LEU A 12 -43.60 0.97 -74.66
C LEU A 12 -43.43 1.41 -73.19
N HIS A 13 -44.41 1.12 -72.34
CA HIS A 13 -44.30 1.33 -70.88
C HIS A 13 -45.32 0.49 -70.08
N ARG A 14 -45.43 -0.83 -70.33
CA ARG A 14 -46.42 -1.67 -69.63
C ARG A 14 -45.92 -3.04 -69.10
N GLU A 15 -44.62 -3.25 -68.89
CA GLU A 15 -44.12 -4.54 -68.34
C GLU A 15 -43.12 -4.44 -67.17
N GLU A 16 -42.78 -3.26 -66.64
CA GLU A 16 -41.83 -3.17 -65.51
C GLU A 16 -42.48 -3.14 -64.11
N ALA A 17 -43.81 -3.08 -64.00
CA ALA A 17 -44.47 -2.84 -62.71
C ALA A 17 -44.79 -4.10 -61.87
N LYS A 18 -44.53 -5.32 -62.36
CA LYS A 18 -44.92 -6.57 -61.66
C LYS A 18 -43.79 -7.27 -60.91
N MET A 19 -42.52 -7.05 -61.21
CA MET A 19 -41.42 -7.72 -60.49
C MET A 19 -40.98 -7.03 -59.17
N ALA A 20 -41.27 -5.74 -58.97
CA ALA A 20 -40.79 -5.01 -57.80
C ALA A 20 -41.58 -5.29 -56.49
N ARG A 21 -42.75 -5.94 -56.54
CA ARG A 21 -43.57 -6.20 -55.33
C ARG A 21 -43.29 -7.55 -54.66
N SER A 22 -42.56 -8.46 -55.31
CA SER A 22 -42.26 -9.80 -54.76
C SER A 22 -41.04 -9.80 -53.80
N LEU A 23 -40.06 -8.91 -54.04
CA LEU A 23 -38.82 -8.85 -53.25
C LEU A 23 -38.95 -8.11 -51.90
N ILE A 24 -40.01 -7.34 -51.68
CA ILE A 24 -40.22 -6.60 -50.42
C ILE A 24 -40.86 -7.49 -49.34
N ARG A 25 -41.67 -8.50 -49.72
CA ARG A 25 -42.31 -9.40 -48.74
C ARG A 25 -41.37 -10.47 -48.17
N MET A 26 -40.33 -10.89 -48.90
CA MET A 26 -39.37 -11.90 -48.39
C MET A 26 -38.30 -11.33 -47.44
N ARG A 27 -38.06 -10.01 -47.43
CA ARG A 27 -37.12 -9.38 -46.47
C ARG A 27 -37.74 -9.08 -45.11
N ALA A 28 -39.08 -9.01 -45.01
CA ALA A 28 -39.77 -8.72 -43.75
C ALA A 28 -39.87 -9.94 -42.80
N LEU A 29 -39.88 -11.17 -43.32
CA LEU A 29 -39.97 -12.38 -42.51
C LEU A 29 -38.62 -12.86 -41.95
N ALA A 30 -37.50 -12.48 -42.56
CA ALA A 30 -36.16 -12.77 -42.04
C ALA A 30 -35.75 -11.87 -40.86
N TRP A 31 -36.38 -10.70 -40.69
CA TRP A 31 -36.13 -9.81 -39.55
C TRP A 31 -37.03 -10.10 -38.34
N ALA A 32 -38.19 -10.75 -38.52
CA ALA A 32 -39.10 -11.07 -37.41
C ALA A 32 -38.64 -12.28 -36.57
N LEU A 33 -37.81 -13.18 -37.11
CA LEU A 33 -37.26 -14.33 -36.39
C LEU A 33 -35.89 -14.07 -35.74
N ALA A 34 -35.23 -12.95 -36.05
CA ALA A 34 -33.98 -12.55 -35.40
C ALA A 34 -34.18 -11.69 -34.14
N ILE A 35 -35.41 -11.21 -33.87
CA ILE A 35 -35.70 -10.34 -32.71
C ILE A 35 -36.29 -11.11 -31.51
N ALA A 36 -36.73 -12.37 -31.69
CA ALA A 36 -37.33 -13.17 -30.61
C ALA A 36 -36.33 -13.98 -29.74
N MET A 37 -35.01 -13.87 -29.98
CA MET A 37 -33.98 -14.59 -29.20
C MET A 37 -32.87 -13.68 -28.64
N ALA A 38 -33.17 -12.41 -28.35
CA ALA A 38 -32.23 -11.49 -27.71
C ALA A 38 -32.79 -10.84 -26.43
N SER A 39 -33.72 -11.53 -25.75
CA SER A 39 -34.24 -11.11 -24.44
C SER A 39 -34.11 -12.23 -23.41
N ILE A 40 -32.99 -12.96 -23.44
CA ILE A 40 -32.47 -13.50 -22.18
C ILE A 40 -32.01 -12.26 -21.45
N ALA A 41 -32.83 -11.74 -20.53
CA ALA A 41 -32.34 -10.87 -19.48
C ALA A 41 -31.15 -11.62 -18.90
N ALA A 42 -29.94 -11.15 -19.19
CA ALA A 42 -28.75 -11.65 -18.53
C ALA A 42 -29.13 -11.62 -17.04
N PRO A 43 -29.15 -12.77 -16.35
CA PRO A 43 -29.42 -12.72 -14.94
C PRO A 43 -28.42 -11.72 -14.38
N ALA A 44 -28.88 -10.85 -13.49
CA ALA A 44 -28.06 -9.83 -12.87
C ALA A 44 -27.02 -10.52 -11.99
N TRP A 45 -26.06 -11.21 -12.60
CA TRP A 45 -24.92 -11.80 -11.94
C TRP A 45 -24.10 -10.61 -11.52
N ALA A 46 -24.23 -10.30 -10.23
CA ALA A 46 -23.23 -9.69 -9.41
C ALA A 46 -22.28 -8.79 -10.21
N SER A 47 -22.67 -7.54 -10.41
CA SER A 47 -21.69 -6.48 -10.61
C SER A 47 -20.79 -6.53 -9.37
N LEU A 48 -19.70 -7.27 -9.46
CA LEU A 48 -18.57 -7.11 -8.58
C LEU A 48 -18.25 -5.63 -8.68
N THR A 49 -18.58 -4.89 -7.62
CA THR A 49 -18.24 -3.48 -7.50
C THR A 49 -16.76 -3.39 -7.81
N VAL A 50 -16.42 -2.67 -8.89
CA VAL A 50 -15.02 -2.43 -9.27
C VAL A 50 -14.34 -1.90 -8.02
N GLY A 51 -13.36 -2.65 -7.52
CA GLY A 51 -12.63 -2.25 -6.32
C GLY A 51 -12.02 -0.88 -6.59
N ALA A 52 -12.31 0.09 -5.72
CA ALA A 52 -11.68 1.39 -5.83
C ALA A 52 -10.26 1.28 -5.25
N GLU A 53 -9.28 1.80 -5.99
CA GLU A 53 -7.90 1.83 -5.52
C GLU A 53 -7.58 3.21 -4.96
N ALA A 54 -7.09 3.22 -3.71
CA ALA A 54 -6.51 4.38 -3.07
C ALA A 54 -5.01 4.14 -2.91
N SER A 55 -4.21 4.76 -3.77
CA SER A 55 -2.75 4.64 -3.76
C SER A 55 -2.10 5.76 -2.98
N CYS A 56 -0.99 5.45 -2.31
CA CYS A 56 -0.08 6.46 -1.81
C CYS A 56 0.65 7.15 -2.96
N GLY A 57 1.24 8.31 -2.69
CA GLY A 57 2.07 9.01 -3.67
C GLY A 57 3.30 8.19 -4.06
N LYS A 58 4.04 8.68 -5.07
CA LYS A 58 5.34 8.10 -5.42
C LYS A 58 6.25 8.13 -4.18
N ASP A 59 6.95 7.02 -3.93
CA ASP A 59 7.88 6.87 -2.81
C ASP A 59 7.21 7.06 -1.43
N GLN A 60 5.92 6.66 -1.33
CA GLN A 60 5.16 6.64 -0.10
C GLN A 60 4.59 5.25 0.19
N TRP A 61 4.48 4.94 1.47
CA TRP A 61 3.95 3.66 1.96
C TRP A 61 2.74 3.87 2.87
N VAL A 62 1.91 2.85 2.95
CA VAL A 62 0.75 2.80 3.84
C VAL A 62 1.25 2.62 5.27
N THR A 63 1.01 3.61 6.10
CA THR A 63 1.44 3.67 7.51
C THR A 63 0.28 3.50 8.46
N GLY A 64 -0.88 3.11 7.95
CA GLY A 64 -2.11 3.00 8.72
C GLY A 64 -3.35 3.14 7.84
N LEU A 65 -4.49 3.25 8.50
CA LEU A 65 -5.80 3.42 7.88
C LEU A 65 -6.54 4.59 8.52
N THR A 66 -7.36 5.25 7.71
CA THR A 66 -8.25 6.33 8.12
C THR A 66 -9.61 6.15 7.45
N GLY A 67 -10.67 6.66 8.06
CA GLY A 67 -12.00 6.58 7.47
C GLY A 67 -13.08 6.68 8.52
N LYS A 68 -14.15 5.91 8.32
CA LYS A 68 -15.31 5.91 9.18
C LYS A 68 -15.78 4.50 9.50
N ALA A 69 -16.16 4.29 10.75
CA ALA A 69 -16.73 3.03 11.21
C ALA A 69 -17.84 3.25 12.23
N GLY A 70 -18.82 2.38 12.20
CA GLY A 70 -19.88 2.26 13.20
C GLY A 70 -20.12 0.79 13.52
N LEU A 71 -21.32 0.29 13.21
CA LEU A 71 -21.60 -1.15 13.31
C LEU A 71 -20.77 -1.99 12.31
N TRP A 72 -20.31 -1.36 11.24
CA TRP A 72 -19.46 -1.92 10.19
C TRP A 72 -18.43 -0.87 9.79
N ILE A 73 -17.48 -1.23 8.93
CA ILE A 73 -16.63 -0.24 8.29
C ILE A 73 -17.44 0.45 7.18
N ASP A 74 -17.76 1.73 7.38
CA ASP A 74 -18.49 2.55 6.41
C ASP A 74 -17.56 3.00 5.29
N ALA A 75 -16.37 3.49 5.63
CA ALA A 75 -15.36 3.93 4.66
C ALA A 75 -13.94 3.73 5.17
N VAL A 76 -13.01 3.45 4.26
CA VAL A 76 -11.60 3.23 4.59
C VAL A 76 -10.68 3.76 3.48
N GLY A 77 -9.57 4.36 3.90
CA GLY A 77 -8.49 4.83 3.05
C GLY A 77 -7.14 4.64 3.75
N PRO A 78 -6.04 4.65 3.00
CA PRO A 78 -4.71 4.55 3.58
C PRO A 78 -4.34 5.87 4.28
N THR A 79 -3.60 5.81 5.38
CA THR A 79 -2.71 6.91 5.74
C THR A 79 -1.38 6.63 5.07
N CYS A 80 -0.86 7.57 4.30
CA CYS A 80 0.41 7.44 3.61
C CYS A 80 1.45 8.30 4.31
N ALA A 81 2.72 7.96 4.18
CA ALA A 81 3.82 8.90 4.39
C ALA A 81 5.00 8.59 3.46
N GLY A 82 5.85 9.60 3.25
CA GLY A 82 7.13 9.46 2.55
C GLY A 82 8.26 9.27 3.55
N TRP A 83 9.42 8.86 3.10
CA TRP A 83 10.56 8.56 3.97
C TRP A 83 11.73 9.46 3.65
N ASN A 84 12.37 9.99 4.68
CA ASN A 84 13.65 10.66 4.50
C ASN A 84 14.74 9.60 4.44
N GLU A 85 15.34 9.38 3.27
CA GLU A 85 16.37 8.34 3.07
C GLU A 85 17.61 8.53 3.98
N ARG A 86 17.85 9.73 4.52
CA ARG A 86 18.98 10.03 5.40
C ARG A 86 18.71 9.83 6.88
N THR A 87 17.46 9.95 7.32
CA THR A 87 17.08 9.79 8.74
C THR A 87 16.17 8.60 8.97
N LEU A 88 15.63 8.02 7.90
CA LEU A 88 14.61 6.97 7.92
C LEU A 88 13.36 7.35 8.75
N LEU A 89 13.20 8.65 9.01
CA LEU A 89 12.02 9.20 9.66
C LEU A 89 10.89 9.38 8.63
N PRO A 90 9.63 9.17 9.05
CA PRO A 90 8.49 9.53 8.23
C PRO A 90 8.50 11.03 7.96
N ILE A 91 8.37 11.39 6.68
CA ILE A 91 7.97 12.72 6.24
C ILE A 91 6.45 12.74 6.28
N ASP A 92 5.87 13.76 6.92
CA ASP A 92 4.42 13.94 7.04
C ASP A 92 3.73 13.58 5.73
N GLY A 93 2.77 12.67 5.84
CA GLY A 93 2.02 12.22 4.70
C GLY A 93 0.54 12.49 4.84
N ARG A 94 -0.14 12.30 3.71
CA ARG A 94 -1.55 12.63 3.57
C ARG A 94 -2.38 11.38 3.80
N ALA A 95 -3.51 11.56 4.49
CA ALA A 95 -4.60 10.61 4.42
C ALA A 95 -5.09 10.52 2.97
N GLY A 96 -5.06 9.33 2.40
CA GLY A 96 -5.77 9.03 1.17
C GLY A 96 -7.27 9.21 1.39
N ARG A 97 -7.99 9.60 0.33
CA ARG A 97 -9.44 9.77 0.39
C ARG A 97 -10.09 8.42 0.73
N PRO A 98 -10.84 8.30 1.84
CA PRO A 98 -11.53 7.06 2.17
C PRO A 98 -12.57 6.69 1.11
N VAL A 99 -12.65 5.40 0.80
CA VAL A 99 -13.64 4.81 -0.09
C VAL A 99 -14.73 4.18 0.76
N GLY A 100 -15.99 4.49 0.44
CA GLY A 100 -17.18 3.91 1.08
C GLY A 100 -18.27 4.94 1.39
N GLY A 101 -19.12 4.61 2.34
CA GLY A 101 -20.27 5.39 2.76
C GLY A 101 -19.95 6.59 3.65
N LYS A 102 -20.99 7.39 3.93
CA LYS A 102 -20.88 8.59 4.77
C LYS A 102 -21.14 8.32 6.27
N GLY A 103 -21.60 7.12 6.62
CA GLY A 103 -21.95 6.72 7.99
C GLY A 103 -20.74 6.55 8.91
N GLY A 104 -20.98 6.21 10.17
CA GLY A 104 -19.93 5.94 11.15
C GLY A 104 -19.22 7.18 11.72
N GLY A 105 -18.52 6.96 12.83
CA GLY A 105 -17.61 7.94 13.42
C GLY A 105 -16.24 7.90 12.74
N ALA A 106 -15.55 9.04 12.71
CA ALA A 106 -14.20 9.11 12.16
C ALA A 106 -13.24 8.27 13.02
N ILE A 107 -12.41 7.47 12.36
CA ILE A 107 -11.39 6.64 13.02
C ILE A 107 -10.09 6.70 12.21
N THR A 108 -8.97 6.72 12.91
CA THR A 108 -7.64 6.65 12.30
C THR A 108 -6.75 5.79 13.17
N GLN A 109 -6.00 4.89 12.53
CA GLN A 109 -5.05 3.99 13.17
C GLN A 109 -3.75 4.06 12.40
N ARG A 110 -2.63 4.27 13.09
CA ARG A 110 -1.31 4.44 12.49
C ARG A 110 -0.31 3.48 13.11
N CYS A 111 0.50 2.86 12.25
CA CYS A 111 1.72 2.17 12.63
C CYS A 111 2.60 3.08 13.50
N PRO A 112 3.39 2.52 14.43
CA PRO A 112 4.40 3.29 15.15
C PRO A 112 5.31 4.09 14.22
N ALA A 113 5.91 5.16 14.75
CA ALA A 113 6.87 5.96 13.99
C ALA A 113 7.96 5.07 13.35
N GLY A 114 8.34 5.42 12.11
CA GLY A 114 9.35 4.65 11.35
C GLY A 114 8.90 3.26 10.87
N SER A 115 7.61 2.92 10.98
CA SER A 115 7.05 1.66 10.49
C SER A 115 5.88 1.85 9.51
N ALA A 116 5.64 0.84 8.68
CA ALA A 116 4.59 0.81 7.67
C ALA A 116 3.93 -0.57 7.63
N VAL A 117 2.77 -0.65 7.00
CA VAL A 117 1.98 -1.89 6.93
C VAL A 117 2.70 -2.93 6.09
N SER A 118 2.88 -4.11 6.67
CA SER A 118 3.53 -5.27 6.03
C SER A 118 2.61 -6.49 5.94
N ALA A 119 1.54 -6.55 6.74
CA ALA A 119 0.48 -7.53 6.61
C ALA A 119 -0.86 -6.98 7.09
N TRP A 120 -1.94 -7.62 6.67
CA TRP A 120 -3.30 -7.26 7.05
C TRP A 120 -4.19 -8.50 7.19
N GLU A 121 -5.21 -8.38 8.02
CA GLU A 121 -6.28 -9.35 8.19
C GLU A 121 -7.64 -8.65 8.18
N VAL A 122 -8.55 -9.13 7.35
CA VAL A 122 -9.93 -8.64 7.25
C VAL A 122 -10.84 -9.65 7.91
N ALA A 123 -11.44 -9.27 9.03
CA ALA A 123 -12.51 -10.02 9.65
C ALA A 123 -13.83 -9.58 9.02
N ASN A 124 -14.54 -10.56 8.46
CA ASN A 124 -15.85 -10.34 7.87
C ASN A 124 -16.95 -10.94 8.74
N VAL A 125 -18.11 -10.32 8.65
CA VAL A 125 -19.32 -10.81 9.29
C VAL A 125 -20.42 -10.93 8.24
N ARG A 126 -21.19 -12.01 8.36
CA ARG A 126 -22.32 -12.26 7.46
C ARG A 126 -23.64 -11.80 8.06
N GLN A 127 -24.48 -11.21 7.22
CA GLN A 127 -25.88 -10.91 7.51
C GLN A 127 -26.71 -11.33 6.31
N GLY A 128 -27.38 -12.48 6.42
CA GLY A 128 -27.96 -13.17 5.26
C GLY A 128 -26.85 -13.58 4.29
N ASP A 129 -27.05 -13.29 3.00
CA ASP A 129 -26.09 -13.59 1.94
C ASP A 129 -24.98 -12.52 1.79
N ALA A 130 -25.10 -11.40 2.50
CA ALA A 130 -24.12 -10.32 2.45
C ALA A 130 -22.99 -10.51 3.47
N ALA A 131 -21.76 -10.18 3.08
CA ALA A 131 -20.59 -10.16 3.95
C ALA A 131 -20.02 -8.73 4.04
N PHE A 132 -19.85 -8.23 5.25
CA PHE A 132 -19.32 -6.90 5.53
C PHE A 132 -17.98 -6.99 6.24
N ALA A 133 -17.07 -6.06 5.94
CA ALA A 133 -15.83 -5.92 6.70
C ALA A 133 -16.18 -5.30 8.06
N ASP A 134 -15.92 -6.07 9.12
CA ASP A 134 -16.13 -5.63 10.49
C ASP A 134 -14.86 -5.00 11.06
N ARG A 135 -13.71 -5.66 10.84
CA ARG A 135 -12.42 -5.23 11.37
C ARG A 135 -11.30 -5.50 10.39
N VAL A 136 -10.40 -4.53 10.23
CA VAL A 136 -9.12 -4.70 9.54
C VAL A 136 -8.01 -4.62 10.57
N THR A 137 -7.25 -5.69 10.74
CA THR A 137 -6.07 -5.72 11.63
C THR A 137 -4.82 -5.55 10.78
N LEU A 138 -3.97 -4.59 11.12
CA LEU A 138 -2.71 -4.31 10.45
C LEU A 138 -1.56 -4.90 11.25
N GLN A 139 -0.55 -5.42 10.56
CA GLN A 139 0.77 -5.68 11.13
C GLN A 139 1.74 -4.69 10.50
N CYS A 140 2.55 -4.05 11.34
CA CYS A 140 3.53 -3.07 10.91
C CYS A 140 4.94 -3.65 10.98
N SER A 141 5.77 -3.28 10.01
CA SER A 141 7.20 -3.54 10.02
C SER A 141 7.97 -2.23 9.88
N THR A 142 9.16 -2.16 10.47
CA THR A 142 10.11 -1.07 10.19
C THR A 142 10.45 -1.05 8.70
N LEU A 143 10.78 0.12 8.15
CA LEU A 143 10.99 0.21 6.71
C LEU A 143 12.37 -0.30 6.24
N ALA A 144 13.43 -0.09 7.00
CA ALA A 144 14.78 -0.51 6.62
C ALA A 144 15.67 -0.63 7.86
N PRO A 145 15.96 -1.83 8.38
CA PRO A 145 15.61 -3.15 7.85
C PRO A 145 14.12 -3.41 7.99
N PRO A 146 13.52 -4.24 7.14
CA PRO A 146 12.20 -4.80 7.41
C PRO A 146 12.27 -5.74 8.61
N GLN A 147 11.88 -5.26 9.78
CA GLN A 147 11.64 -6.10 10.96
C GLN A 147 10.19 -6.00 11.37
N THR A 148 9.58 -7.13 11.71
CA THR A 148 8.21 -7.14 12.22
C THR A 148 8.21 -6.43 13.57
N VAL A 149 7.42 -5.38 13.72
CA VAL A 149 7.24 -4.73 15.02
C VAL A 149 6.20 -5.55 15.78
N THR A 150 6.68 -6.46 16.63
CA THR A 150 5.92 -7.57 17.24
C THR A 150 4.68 -7.15 18.03
N GLU A 151 4.57 -5.86 18.39
CA GLU A 151 3.48 -5.31 19.21
C GLU A 151 2.46 -4.44 18.45
N SER A 152 2.56 -4.30 17.13
CA SER A 152 1.79 -3.30 16.36
C SER A 152 0.52 -3.82 15.70
N ALA A 153 -0.15 -4.83 16.27
CA ALA A 153 -1.42 -5.29 15.70
C ALA A 153 -2.51 -4.21 15.89
N LEU A 154 -2.70 -3.34 14.89
CA LEU A 154 -3.64 -2.23 14.96
C LEU A 154 -4.99 -2.64 14.37
N ALA A 155 -6.06 -2.47 15.13
CA ALA A 155 -7.41 -2.77 14.68
C ALA A 155 -8.13 -1.51 14.21
N PHE A 156 -8.64 -1.55 12.97
CA PHE A 156 -9.53 -0.55 12.39
C PHE A 156 -10.95 -1.14 12.30
N GLY A 157 -11.94 -0.50 12.92
CA GLY A 157 -13.29 -1.06 13.07
C GLY A 157 -13.43 -2.06 14.23
N GLY A 158 -14.46 -2.90 14.19
CA GLY A 158 -14.66 -3.99 15.14
C GLY A 158 -15.16 -3.57 16.53
N SER A 159 -15.84 -2.43 16.66
CA SER A 159 -16.33 -1.90 17.94
C SER A 159 -17.49 -2.69 18.56
N ASN A 160 -17.93 -3.79 17.94
CA ASN A 160 -19.17 -4.46 18.30
C ASN A 160 -18.90 -5.86 18.85
N ASN A 161 -19.37 -6.13 20.06
CA ASN A 161 -19.29 -7.45 20.71
C ASN A 161 -20.34 -8.45 20.17
N LEU A 162 -20.78 -8.28 18.93
CA LEU A 162 -21.93 -9.02 18.41
C LEU A 162 -21.56 -10.48 18.11
N PRO A 163 -22.32 -11.46 18.64
CA PRO A 163 -22.13 -12.87 18.34
C PRO A 163 -22.68 -13.14 16.95
N ARG A 164 -21.87 -12.89 15.92
CA ARG A 164 -22.23 -13.16 14.53
C ARG A 164 -21.29 -14.20 13.95
N GLY A 165 -21.80 -15.02 13.03
CA GLY A 165 -21.04 -16.06 12.36
C GLY A 165 -19.77 -15.48 11.77
N LYS A 166 -18.63 -15.78 12.41
CA LYS A 166 -17.33 -15.25 11.99
C LYS A 166 -16.93 -16.01 10.73
N GLY A 167 -16.92 -15.30 9.60
CA GLY A 167 -16.27 -15.82 8.40
C GLY A 167 -14.79 -16.09 8.69
N LYS A 168 -14.17 -17.01 7.94
CA LYS A 168 -12.71 -17.17 8.01
C LYS A 168 -12.08 -15.85 7.58
N PRO A 169 -11.22 -15.23 8.41
CA PRO A 169 -10.65 -13.93 8.09
C PRO A 169 -9.73 -14.04 6.88
N ARG A 170 -9.77 -13.03 6.02
CA ARG A 170 -8.90 -12.95 4.83
C ARG A 170 -7.59 -12.30 5.22
N LYS A 171 -6.46 -12.95 4.95
CA LYS A 171 -5.13 -12.46 5.30
C LYS A 171 -4.36 -12.09 4.04
N GLY A 172 -3.57 -11.03 4.12
CA GLY A 172 -2.58 -10.66 3.12
C GLY A 172 -1.27 -10.23 3.79
N ARG A 173 -0.16 -10.41 3.09
CA ARG A 173 1.19 -10.07 3.57
C ARG A 173 2.04 -9.65 2.39
N CYS A 174 2.85 -8.62 2.58
CA CYS A 174 3.87 -8.23 1.63
C CYS A 174 5.04 -9.22 1.63
N PRO A 175 5.65 -9.50 0.47
CA PRO A 175 6.89 -10.25 0.39
C PRO A 175 7.99 -9.66 1.29
N ALA A 176 9.01 -10.47 1.60
CA ALA A 176 10.15 -10.00 2.37
C ALA A 176 10.84 -8.81 1.67
N GLY A 177 11.08 -7.72 2.40
CA GLY A 177 11.63 -6.49 1.84
C GLY A 177 10.63 -5.60 1.11
N GLU A 178 9.34 -5.89 1.20
CA GLU A 178 8.26 -5.07 0.63
C GLU A 178 7.28 -4.59 1.70
N LEU A 179 6.60 -3.50 1.39
CA LEU A 179 5.61 -2.84 2.25
C LEU A 179 4.42 -2.36 1.42
N ALA A 180 3.27 -2.19 2.07
CA ALA A 180 2.06 -1.78 1.39
C ALA A 180 2.17 -0.34 0.85
N THR A 181 1.69 -0.11 -0.37
CA THR A 181 1.71 1.20 -1.06
C THR A 181 0.35 1.62 -1.62
N SER A 182 -0.60 0.69 -1.73
CA SER A 182 -1.98 1.02 -2.08
C SER A 182 -2.97 0.17 -1.33
N LEU A 183 -4.20 0.67 -1.24
CA LEU A 183 -5.36 0.00 -0.67
C LEU A 183 -6.42 -0.19 -1.76
N SER A 184 -6.73 -1.43 -2.10
CA SER A 184 -7.91 -1.77 -2.90
C SER A 184 -9.08 -2.03 -1.97
N VAL A 185 -10.19 -1.32 -2.19
CA VAL A 185 -11.39 -1.37 -1.33
C VAL A 185 -12.58 -1.83 -2.16
N TRP A 186 -13.29 -2.85 -1.65
CA TRP A 186 -14.57 -3.30 -2.19
C TRP A 186 -15.70 -2.85 -1.27
N THR A 187 -16.83 -2.49 -1.85
CA THR A 187 -18.00 -2.01 -1.11
C THR A 187 -19.22 -2.86 -1.41
N SER A 188 -20.28 -2.69 -0.61
CA SER A 188 -21.61 -3.18 -0.94
C SER A 188 -22.11 -2.55 -2.25
N SER A 189 -23.12 -3.16 -2.87
CA SER A 189 -23.71 -2.68 -4.13
C SER A 189 -24.26 -1.26 -4.05
N ASP A 190 -24.71 -0.82 -2.87
CA ASP A 190 -25.16 0.54 -2.59
C ASP A 190 -24.01 1.48 -2.18
N GLY A 191 -22.77 0.99 -2.13
CA GLY A 191 -21.57 1.74 -1.76
C GLY A 191 -21.50 2.19 -0.30
N ARG A 192 -22.41 1.70 0.56
CA ARG A 192 -22.53 2.19 1.95
C ARG A 192 -21.52 1.59 2.91
N PHE A 193 -21.11 0.34 2.67
CA PHE A 193 -20.24 -0.40 3.59
C PHE A 193 -19.08 -1.02 2.83
N VAL A 194 -17.94 -1.11 3.49
CA VAL A 194 -16.78 -1.86 3.01
C VAL A 194 -17.06 -3.34 3.20
N THR A 195 -16.83 -4.12 2.15
CA THR A 195 -16.99 -5.58 2.15
C THR A 195 -15.64 -6.27 2.23
N ASP A 196 -14.58 -5.66 1.68
CA ASP A 196 -13.24 -6.22 1.74
C ASP A 196 -12.16 -5.16 1.48
N VAL A 197 -10.93 -5.46 1.91
CA VAL A 197 -9.74 -4.65 1.60
C VAL A 197 -8.54 -5.52 1.26
N ASN A 198 -7.80 -5.12 0.24
CA ASN A 198 -6.52 -5.71 -0.14
C ASN A 198 -5.48 -4.61 -0.23
N MET A 199 -4.21 -4.96 -0.16
CA MET A 199 -3.14 -3.99 -0.39
C MET A 199 -2.19 -4.49 -1.47
N ARG A 200 -1.62 -3.54 -2.22
CA ARG A 200 -0.48 -3.82 -3.10
C ARG A 200 0.80 -3.49 -2.35
N CYS A 201 1.84 -4.27 -2.64
CA CYS A 201 3.14 -4.14 -2.03
C CYS A 201 4.16 -3.67 -3.06
N SER A 202 5.14 -2.92 -2.59
CA SER A 202 6.33 -2.62 -3.36
C SER A 202 7.54 -2.62 -2.45
N ARG A 203 8.73 -2.63 -3.05
CA ARG A 203 10.01 -2.64 -2.33
C ARG A 203 10.09 -1.52 -1.31
N ALA A 204 10.42 -1.88 -0.08
CA ALA A 204 10.73 -0.95 0.99
C ALA A 204 11.98 -0.14 0.61
N PRO A 205 12.10 1.12 1.09
CA PRO A 205 13.31 1.90 0.84
C PRO A 205 14.52 1.14 1.41
N ARG A 206 15.64 1.15 0.69
CA ARG A 206 16.89 0.60 1.23
C ARG A 206 17.65 1.75 1.87
N GLY A 207 18.13 1.53 3.09
CA GLY A 207 19.18 2.38 3.64
C GLY A 207 20.41 2.24 2.74
N TYR A 208 20.86 3.34 2.14
CA TYR A 208 22.19 3.40 1.55
C TYR A 208 23.20 3.61 2.68
N SER A 209 24.33 2.92 2.60
CA SER A 209 25.43 3.17 3.54
C SER A 209 25.95 4.60 3.32
N MET A 210 25.85 5.41 4.36
CA MET A 210 26.43 6.74 4.44
C MET A 210 27.74 6.72 5.24
N MET A 211 28.19 5.54 5.66
CA MET A 211 29.42 5.37 6.44
C MET A 211 30.63 5.77 5.59
N ALA A 212 31.36 6.77 6.05
CA ALA A 212 32.62 7.20 5.47
C ALA A 212 33.75 7.07 6.48
N THR A 213 34.97 6.85 6.01
CA THR A 213 36.14 6.66 6.88
C THR A 213 37.30 7.55 6.47
N GLN A 214 38.02 8.07 7.45
CA GLN A 214 39.26 8.84 7.27
C GLN A 214 40.33 8.28 8.22
N ARG A 215 41.47 7.86 7.68
CA ARG A 215 42.65 7.46 8.48
C ARG A 215 43.60 8.64 8.64
N ALA A 216 44.15 8.81 9.84
CA ALA A 216 45.18 9.79 10.11
C ALA A 216 46.58 9.14 10.12
N ALA A 217 47.62 9.97 10.08
CA ALA A 217 49.01 9.53 10.05
C ALA A 217 49.45 8.79 11.32
N ASP A 218 48.79 9.06 12.45
CA ASP A 218 48.99 8.35 13.72
C ASP A 218 48.34 6.95 13.73
N GLY A 219 47.71 6.53 12.63
CA GLY A 219 47.03 5.25 12.49
C GLY A 219 45.60 5.24 13.03
N SER A 220 45.10 6.35 13.59
CA SER A 220 43.72 6.45 14.05
C SER A 220 42.74 6.45 12.88
N LEU A 221 41.51 6.00 13.14
CA LEU A 221 40.42 5.89 12.16
C LEU A 221 39.22 6.71 12.62
N THR A 222 38.91 7.78 11.90
CA THR A 222 37.65 8.50 12.06
C THR A 222 36.57 7.88 11.16
N VAL A 223 35.42 7.57 11.72
CA VAL A 223 34.26 7.01 11.04
C VAL A 223 33.10 7.99 11.16
N PHE A 224 32.52 8.38 10.03
CA PHE A 224 31.35 9.26 9.91
C PHE A 224 30.12 8.41 9.65
N SER A 225 29.00 8.73 10.31
CA SER A 225 27.77 7.91 10.29
C SER A 225 28.07 6.41 10.47
N PRO A 226 28.66 5.98 11.59
CA PRO A 226 28.96 4.57 11.84
C PRO A 226 27.71 3.69 11.69
N GLU A 227 27.87 2.55 11.03
CA GLU A 227 26.77 1.64 10.69
C GLU A 227 27.10 0.19 11.07
N LEU A 228 26.06 -0.59 11.36
CA LEU A 228 26.13 -2.03 11.57
C LEU A 228 25.40 -2.77 10.45
N LYS A 229 26.00 -3.87 10.01
CA LYS A 229 25.33 -4.86 9.16
C LYS A 229 24.58 -5.84 10.05
N LEU A 230 23.27 -5.90 9.91
CA LEU A 230 22.43 -6.81 10.67
C LEU A 230 22.56 -8.24 10.17
N LYS A 231 22.08 -9.19 10.98
CA LYS A 231 21.94 -10.60 10.55
C LYS A 231 21.07 -10.77 9.30
N SER A 232 20.12 -9.87 9.06
CA SER A 232 19.29 -9.84 7.83
C SER A 232 20.06 -9.40 6.58
N GLY A 233 21.26 -8.81 6.75
CA GLY A 233 22.06 -8.24 5.67
C GLY A 233 21.87 -6.73 5.48
N ASP A 234 20.86 -6.14 6.12
CA ASP A 234 20.58 -4.70 6.09
C ASP A 234 21.63 -3.89 6.84
N ILE A 235 21.74 -2.60 6.52
CA ILE A 235 22.69 -1.65 7.11
C ILE A 235 21.91 -0.57 7.84
N VAL A 236 22.23 -0.34 9.11
CA VAL A 236 21.54 0.63 9.99
C VAL A 236 22.57 1.44 10.77
N GLN A 237 22.30 2.72 11.03
CA GLN A 237 23.19 3.53 11.87
C GLN A 237 23.31 2.96 13.27
N LEU A 238 24.54 2.97 13.77
CA LEU A 238 24.89 2.56 15.12
C LEU A 238 24.19 3.48 16.14
N ASP A 239 23.51 2.86 17.10
CA ASP A 239 22.91 3.54 18.25
C ASP A 239 23.99 4.10 19.19
N TRP A 240 23.69 5.23 19.81
CA TRP A 240 24.56 5.87 20.80
C TRP A 240 24.82 4.99 22.02
N CYS A 241 23.93 4.07 22.34
CA CYS A 241 24.03 3.15 23.47
C CYS A 241 24.55 1.77 23.08
N ARG A 242 25.38 1.19 23.96
CA ARG A 242 26.00 -0.12 23.71
C ARG A 242 24.99 -1.23 23.94
N GLU A 243 24.25 -1.14 25.03
CA GLU A 243 23.07 -1.93 25.36
C GLU A 243 21.85 -0.99 25.41
N TRP A 244 20.63 -1.55 25.36
CA TRP A 244 19.40 -0.74 25.31
C TRP A 244 19.35 0.30 26.43
N ALA A 245 19.37 1.58 26.05
CA ALA A 245 19.34 2.74 26.94
C ALA A 245 20.42 2.78 28.05
N THR A 246 21.53 2.03 27.90
CA THR A 246 22.61 1.99 28.90
C THR A 246 24.00 1.98 28.25
N HIS A 247 25.02 2.39 29.01
CA HIS A 247 26.41 2.49 28.56
C HIS A 247 26.56 3.25 27.22
N CYS A 248 26.04 4.48 27.19
CA CYS A 248 25.99 5.29 25.98
C CYS A 248 27.22 6.17 25.77
N GLY A 249 27.46 6.56 24.52
CA GLY A 249 28.65 7.30 24.09
C GLY A 249 29.87 6.40 24.02
N LYS A 250 30.87 6.68 24.85
CA LYS A 250 32.16 5.99 24.82
C LYS A 250 32.07 4.45 24.82
N PRO A 251 31.28 3.78 25.68
CA PRO A 251 31.26 2.31 25.69
C PRO A 251 30.75 1.69 24.37
N ALA A 252 29.79 2.34 23.72
CA ALA A 252 29.28 1.90 22.41
C ALA A 252 30.29 2.17 21.30
N ALA A 253 30.97 3.33 21.36
CA ALA A 253 32.04 3.68 20.42
C ALA A 253 33.25 2.73 20.55
N ASP A 254 33.66 2.40 21.78
CA ASP A 254 34.73 1.43 22.06
C ASP A 254 34.37 0.04 21.50
N ALA A 255 33.14 -0.42 21.72
CA ALA A 255 32.67 -1.69 21.16
C ALA A 255 32.68 -1.70 19.62
N PHE A 256 32.27 -0.58 19.01
CA PHE A 256 32.35 -0.42 17.56
C PHE A 256 33.80 -0.44 17.07
N CYS A 257 34.70 0.33 17.68
CA CYS A 257 36.11 0.36 17.31
C CYS A 257 36.77 -1.01 17.45
N ALA A 258 36.50 -1.72 18.55
CA ALA A 258 36.95 -3.09 18.76
C ALA A 258 36.43 -4.05 17.66
N SER A 259 35.17 -3.91 17.24
CA SER A 259 34.60 -4.69 16.12
C SER A 259 35.28 -4.43 14.77
N LYS A 260 35.95 -3.29 14.63
CA LYS A 260 36.75 -2.92 13.45
C LYS A 260 38.25 -3.25 13.61
N GLY A 261 38.65 -3.86 14.72
CA GLY A 261 40.04 -4.23 15.00
C GLY A 261 40.91 -3.11 15.59
N PHE A 262 40.32 -2.01 16.04
CA PHE A 262 41.01 -0.88 16.65
C PHE A 262 41.02 -0.97 18.19
N GLY A 263 41.74 -0.06 18.84
CA GLY A 263 41.67 0.16 20.28
C GLY A 263 40.40 0.91 20.70
N ALA A 264 40.48 1.65 21.80
CA ALA A 264 39.37 2.46 22.29
C ALA A 264 39.06 3.65 21.37
N SER A 265 37.85 4.19 21.46
CA SER A 265 37.51 5.50 20.91
C SER A 265 38.28 6.60 21.64
N SER A 266 38.66 7.65 20.91
CA SER A 266 39.26 8.86 21.44
C SER A 266 38.35 10.09 21.30
N ASN A 267 37.32 10.00 20.45
CA ASN A 267 36.35 11.06 20.23
C ASN A 267 35.02 10.48 19.74
N GLU A 268 33.90 11.00 20.24
CA GLU A 268 32.57 10.63 19.78
C GLU A 268 31.66 11.86 19.73
N VAL A 269 30.88 11.96 18.65
CA VAL A 269 29.91 13.03 18.42
C VAL A 269 28.55 12.41 18.18
N ALA A 270 27.59 12.74 19.02
CA ALA A 270 26.21 12.27 18.92
C ALA A 270 25.45 13.01 17.80
N LYS A 271 24.49 12.31 17.19
CA LYS A 271 23.46 12.86 16.31
C LYS A 271 22.09 12.58 16.95
N PRO A 272 21.55 13.53 17.75
CA PRO A 272 20.27 13.35 18.41
C PRO A 272 19.13 13.28 17.39
N ASN A 273 18.03 12.64 17.80
CA ASN A 273 16.80 12.53 17.02
C ASN A 273 17.02 11.97 15.61
N HIS A 274 17.88 10.96 15.50
CA HIS A 274 18.17 10.31 14.23
C HIS A 274 16.96 9.54 13.71
N GLY A 275 16.20 8.90 14.60
CA GLY A 275 14.99 8.16 14.26
C GLY A 275 15.18 6.65 14.27
N LEU A 276 16.07 6.13 13.42
CA LEU A 276 16.32 4.70 13.32
C LEU A 276 17.78 4.34 13.59
N THR A 277 18.02 3.56 14.64
CA THR A 277 19.35 3.11 15.05
C THR A 277 19.34 1.65 15.47
N VAL A 278 20.53 1.07 15.59
CA VAL A 278 20.73 -0.29 16.08
C VAL A 278 21.78 -0.37 17.18
N VAL A 279 21.40 -1.02 18.28
CA VAL A 279 22.26 -1.29 19.43
C VAL A 279 23.28 -2.37 19.10
N ILE A 280 24.56 -2.13 19.39
CA ILE A 280 25.65 -3.03 18.98
C ILE A 280 25.68 -4.36 19.74
N SER A 281 25.19 -4.41 20.98
CA SER A 281 25.26 -5.62 21.81
C SER A 281 24.35 -6.75 21.32
N ASP A 282 23.09 -6.42 20.99
CA ASP A 282 22.03 -7.39 20.70
C ASP A 282 21.33 -7.16 19.35
N GLN A 283 21.76 -6.15 18.59
CA GLN A 283 21.13 -5.71 17.33
C GLN A 283 19.66 -5.29 17.48
N ARG A 284 19.25 -4.84 18.68
CA ARG A 284 17.92 -4.28 18.89
C ARG A 284 17.78 -2.95 18.17
N ILE A 285 16.64 -2.75 17.53
CA ILE A 285 16.30 -1.54 16.78
C ILE A 285 15.64 -0.51 17.69
N CYS A 286 16.11 0.73 17.64
CA CYS A 286 15.42 1.90 18.15
C CYS A 286 14.82 2.64 16.96
N ASN A 287 13.49 2.84 16.95
CA ASN A 287 12.74 3.49 15.86
C ASN A 287 11.90 4.69 16.33
N GLY A 288 12.18 5.20 17.52
CA GLY A 288 11.59 6.40 18.10
C GLY A 288 12.23 7.69 17.59
N HIS A 289 11.47 8.79 17.66
CA HIS A 289 11.95 10.13 17.30
C HIS A 289 13.18 10.60 18.10
N ASP A 290 13.41 10.01 19.27
CA ASP A 290 14.44 10.31 20.26
C ASP A 290 15.69 9.41 20.14
N CYS A 291 15.66 8.42 19.23
CA CYS A 291 16.81 7.55 19.00
C CYS A 291 18.01 8.37 18.53
N THR A 292 19.14 8.21 19.21
CA THR A 292 20.37 8.98 18.97
C THR A 292 21.41 8.07 18.32
N SER A 293 22.02 8.52 17.23
CA SER A 293 23.10 7.81 16.55
C SER A 293 24.45 8.49 16.76
N PHE A 294 25.52 7.91 16.23
CA PHE A 294 26.79 8.61 16.09
C PHE A 294 26.82 9.44 14.80
N GLN A 295 27.10 10.74 14.91
CA GLN A 295 27.50 11.55 13.75
C GLN A 295 28.90 11.15 13.29
N ARG A 296 29.82 11.00 14.25
CA ARG A 296 31.24 10.70 14.03
C ARG A 296 31.83 10.06 15.27
N LEU A 297 32.77 9.13 15.10
CA LEU A 297 33.66 8.68 16.17
C LEU A 297 35.07 8.45 15.63
N THR A 298 36.08 8.50 16.51
CA THR A 298 37.48 8.26 16.18
C THR A 298 38.01 7.10 17.01
N CYS A 299 38.52 6.07 16.33
CA CYS A 299 39.14 4.89 16.92
C CYS A 299 40.67 5.04 16.95
N SER A 300 41.27 4.82 18.11
CA SER A 300 42.72 4.80 18.26
C SER A 300 43.34 3.51 17.69
N PRO A 301 44.60 3.53 17.23
CA PRO A 301 45.32 2.31 16.90
C PRO A 301 45.32 1.33 18.07
N ARG A 302 45.42 0.03 17.76
CA ARG A 302 45.63 -0.98 18.78
C ARG A 302 47.11 -0.92 19.21
N SER A 303 47.34 -0.63 20.48
CA SER A 303 48.67 -0.69 21.13
C SER A 303 49.15 -2.14 21.26
#